data_AF-A0A067L042-F1
#
_entry.id   AF-A0A067L042-F1
#
_cell.length_a   1.000
_cell.length_b   1.000
_cell.length_c   1.000
_cell.angle_alpha   90.00
_cell.angle_beta   90.00
_cell.angle_gamma   90.00
#
_symmetry.space_group_name_H-M   'P 1'
#
loop_
_entity.id
_entity.type
_entity.pdbx_description
1 polymer ?
#
loop_
_entity_poly.entity_id
_entity_poly.type
_entity_poly.pdbx_seq_one_letter_code
_entity_poly.pdbx_strand_id
1 'polypeptide(L)'
;MRYYHGSRWRRVLSMHCFLVAIAVFSGVGLLVLTLRPIDPNPNNSYYRLPKLNKYDDRGGGGGRDSSSDSLNGVVLDETEVHRERNGGSKSCATVDEMGESFKGSVWKESLRVRRIIQEHFAVNGASIIRHLPPEQFCKHGFVLGKASEAGFGNEMYKILNAAALSIMLNRSLIIRQTRGKYPFGDFISYSNHSFTLNEVKHLWRKNGCVKNYGRHLVMRIDDFEKPAKTNVLCSNWRKWEQPIIWLQNTTDAVASQFFLKNVYPEMRVSASNLFGEPEQLQSRPNVFGELMRVLISPSEDVIEAVNWVLGGGADPDISLHMRMLMNRSVRATQAALNCIQKALHNLHQISRPKVVLVSDTPAFVKSFLPQLSEFAEVIYFDYKHFEGNVSRNVNASHNLDFRVKDWGPAPRWVAFVDFFLASRAKNTVISGAHRRVGTTYAQLTAALAAANHLGENSTDSNFSFLSSFQSNLLRDGLKLQIGWGHVWNRFAGPLSCQNQSNQCAFTPLLPPAWWDGLWQSPIPRDVRRLMQFGIKLSGFGTVDEDHLRSFCSSKKTTMKTVLII
;
A
#
# COMPACT_ATOMS: atom_id res chain seq x y z
N MET A 1 70.13 19.07 5.63
CA MET A 1 70.16 17.63 5.94
C MET A 1 69.14 17.33 7.03
N ARG A 2 68.27 16.32 6.80
CA ARG A 2 67.47 15.51 7.76
C ARG A 2 66.46 16.24 8.68
N TYR A 3 65.34 15.67 9.16
CA TYR A 3 64.33 14.67 8.76
C TYR A 3 63.35 14.63 9.98
N TYR A 4 62.03 14.59 9.73
CA TYR A 4 60.89 14.15 10.58
C TYR A 4 61.10 13.51 11.98
N HIS A 5 60.25 13.86 12.97
CA HIS A 5 59.16 13.03 13.56
C HIS A 5 58.44 13.71 14.75
N GLY A 6 57.13 13.49 14.90
CA GLY A 6 56.27 14.17 15.90
C GLY A 6 55.99 13.39 17.18
N SER A 7 55.17 13.95 18.09
CA SER A 7 54.02 13.29 18.73
C SER A 7 53.34 14.14 19.85
N ARG A 8 52.02 13.91 20.00
CA ARG A 8 51.25 13.74 21.25
C ARG A 8 50.89 14.96 22.13
N TRP A 9 49.69 15.52 21.94
CA TRP A 9 48.95 16.22 23.02
C TRP A 9 47.55 15.63 23.22
N ARG A 10 47.33 15.08 24.42
CA ARG A 10 46.05 14.56 24.96
C ARG A 10 45.11 15.73 25.26
N ARG A 11 43.81 15.60 24.93
CA ARG A 11 42.74 16.42 25.52
C ARG A 11 41.89 15.54 26.43
N VAL A 12 42.03 15.76 27.74
CA VAL A 12 41.16 15.21 28.78
C VAL A 12 39.88 16.03 28.76
N LEU A 13 38.78 15.47 28.25
CA LEU A 13 37.44 16.01 28.51
C LEU A 13 37.04 15.61 29.92
N SER A 14 36.75 16.60 30.76
CA SER A 14 36.33 16.42 32.15
C SER A 14 35.05 15.58 32.24
N MET A 15 35.12 14.45 32.95
CA MET A 15 33.99 13.54 33.22
C MET A 15 32.79 14.26 33.86
N HIS A 16 33.01 15.38 34.54
CA HIS A 16 31.94 16.18 35.15
C HIS A 16 31.03 16.83 34.10
N CYS A 17 31.54 17.26 32.95
CA CYS A 17 30.70 17.82 31.88
C CYS A 17 29.77 16.75 31.27
N PHE A 18 30.22 15.49 31.21
CA PHE A 18 29.44 14.38 30.69
C PHE A 18 28.32 13.98 31.66
N LEU A 19 28.61 13.96 32.96
CA LEU A 19 27.62 13.65 33.99
C LEU A 19 26.55 14.75 34.13
N VAL A 20 26.93 16.03 34.00
CA VAL A 20 25.99 17.15 33.98
C VAL A 20 25.09 17.09 32.74
N ALA A 21 25.65 16.77 31.57
CA ALA A 21 24.85 16.59 30.35
C ALA A 21 23.82 15.46 30.51
N ILE A 22 24.22 14.30 31.07
CA ILE A 22 23.31 13.17 31.31
C ILE A 22 22.21 13.55 32.31
N ALA A 23 22.54 14.27 33.38
CA ALA A 23 21.55 14.74 34.36
C ALA A 23 20.54 15.72 33.74
N VAL A 24 21.00 16.65 32.89
CA VAL A 24 20.13 17.60 32.18
C VAL A 24 19.24 16.89 31.16
N PHE A 25 19.77 15.95 30.37
CA PHE A 25 18.97 15.18 29.41
C PHE A 25 17.96 14.27 30.09
N SER A 26 18.30 13.72 31.27
CA SER A 26 17.39 12.91 32.07
C SER A 26 16.28 13.75 32.71
N GLY A 27 16.62 14.94 33.23
CA GLY A 27 15.66 15.88 33.81
C GLY A 27 14.68 16.46 32.79
N VAL A 28 15.17 16.86 31.62
CA VAL A 28 14.32 17.33 30.51
C VAL A 28 13.47 16.20 29.94
N GLY A 29 14.02 14.98 29.85
CA GLY A 29 13.29 13.79 29.44
C GLY A 29 12.14 13.44 30.39
N LEU A 30 12.35 13.53 31.71
CA LEU A 30 11.30 13.35 32.71
C LEU A 30 10.25 14.46 32.65
N LEU A 31 10.66 15.72 32.46
CA LEU A 31 9.75 16.87 32.37
C LEU A 31 8.81 16.75 31.16
N VAL A 32 9.31 16.27 30.02
CA VAL A 32 8.50 16.01 28.80
C VAL A 32 7.58 14.81 28.97
N LEU A 33 7.91 13.85 29.83
CA LEU A 33 7.03 12.73 30.18
C LEU A 33 5.92 13.14 31.17
N THR A 34 6.19 14.08 32.09
CA THR A 34 5.20 14.58 33.05
C THR A 34 4.30 15.70 32.49
N LEU A 35 4.76 16.43 31.46
CA LEU A 35 3.99 17.51 30.81
C LEU A 35 3.21 17.04 29.56
N ARG A 36 2.97 15.74 29.38
CA ARG A 36 1.95 15.31 28.42
C ARG A 36 0.61 15.90 28.84
N PRO A 37 -0.07 16.68 27.98
CA PRO A 37 -1.44 17.08 28.26
C PRO A 37 -2.25 15.80 28.44
N ILE A 38 -2.89 15.67 29.59
CA ILE A 38 -3.99 14.72 29.77
C ILE A 38 -5.06 15.16 28.78
N ASP A 39 -5.31 14.34 27.75
CA ASP A 39 -6.42 14.58 26.83
C ASP A 39 -7.72 14.73 27.65
N PRO A 40 -8.51 15.79 27.43
CA PRO A 40 -9.75 15.96 28.16
C PRO A 40 -10.72 14.82 27.85
N ASN A 41 -11.32 14.30 28.91
CA ASN A 41 -12.34 13.25 28.94
C ASN A 41 -13.39 13.42 27.80
N PRO A 42 -13.64 12.41 26.95
CA PRO A 42 -14.49 12.55 25.75
C PRO A 42 -16.00 12.67 26.04
N ASN A 43 -16.42 12.75 27.30
CA ASN A 43 -17.84 12.77 27.68
C ASN A 43 -18.51 14.15 27.66
N ASN A 44 -17.92 15.20 27.07
CA ASN A 44 -18.52 16.53 27.12
C ASN A 44 -18.53 17.34 25.82
N SER A 45 -18.86 16.70 24.70
CA SER A 45 -19.30 17.43 23.51
C SER A 45 -20.44 16.68 22.81
N TYR A 46 -21.64 16.80 23.38
CA TYR A 46 -22.89 16.44 22.72
C TYR A 46 -23.13 17.40 21.53
N TYR A 47 -22.80 16.97 20.31
CA TYR A 47 -23.46 17.51 19.13
C TYR A 47 -24.85 16.90 19.05
N ARG A 48 -25.87 17.69 19.42
CA ARG A 48 -27.29 17.42 19.16
C ARG A 48 -27.50 17.39 17.64
N LEU A 49 -27.82 16.23 17.08
CA LEU A 49 -28.51 16.17 15.79
C LEU A 49 -29.88 16.87 15.91
N PRO A 50 -30.34 17.64 14.91
CA PRO A 50 -31.71 18.15 14.91
C PRO A 50 -32.71 16.98 14.83
N LYS A 51 -33.66 16.94 15.76
CA LYS A 51 -34.85 16.08 15.66
C LYS A 51 -35.66 16.49 14.43
N LEU A 52 -35.93 15.53 13.55
CA LEU A 52 -36.94 15.66 12.50
C LEU A 52 -38.31 15.75 13.20
N ASN A 53 -39.00 16.89 13.07
CA ASN A 53 -40.36 17.05 13.59
C ASN A 53 -41.30 16.12 12.81
N LYS A 54 -41.96 15.20 13.52
CA LYS A 54 -43.23 14.62 13.11
C LYS A 54 -44.23 15.77 13.00
N TYR A 55 -44.82 15.96 11.82
CA TYR A 55 -46.09 16.65 11.70
C TYR A 55 -47.20 15.61 11.71
N ASP A 56 -48.14 15.81 12.62
CA ASP A 56 -49.30 14.96 12.85
C ASP A 56 -50.32 15.08 11.71
N ASP A 57 -50.95 13.94 11.52
CA ASP A 57 -52.10 13.64 10.68
C ASP A 57 -53.38 14.30 11.26
N ARG A 58 -54.12 15.04 10.43
CA ARG A 58 -55.54 15.35 10.66
C ARG A 58 -56.23 15.81 9.36
N GLY A 59 -56.92 14.85 8.73
CA GLY A 59 -58.33 15.02 8.40
C GLY A 59 -58.70 15.49 6.99
N GLY A 60 -59.39 14.59 6.26
CA GLY A 60 -60.68 14.96 5.66
C GLY A 60 -60.79 14.97 4.13
N GLY A 61 -61.44 13.95 3.59
CA GLY A 61 -62.54 14.17 2.63
C GLY A 61 -62.28 13.96 1.13
N GLY A 62 -62.70 12.78 0.65
CA GLY A 62 -63.66 12.64 -0.47
C GLY A 62 -63.17 12.80 -1.92
N GLY A 63 -63.45 11.80 -2.76
CA GLY A 63 -63.58 12.00 -4.22
C GLY A 63 -63.12 10.86 -5.12
N ARG A 64 -64.02 9.88 -5.34
CA ARG A 64 -64.19 9.04 -6.55
C ARG A 64 -64.21 9.92 -7.83
N ASP A 65 -63.91 9.54 -9.08
CA ASP A 65 -63.87 8.30 -9.88
C ASP A 65 -62.95 8.56 -11.11
N SER A 66 -62.39 7.52 -11.73
CA SER A 66 -62.60 7.16 -13.16
C SER A 66 -61.58 6.15 -13.67
N SER A 67 -62.11 5.06 -14.22
CA SER A 67 -61.43 3.84 -14.67
C SER A 67 -61.06 3.87 -16.16
N SER A 68 -60.02 3.11 -16.51
CA SER A 68 -59.82 2.19 -17.68
C SER A 68 -60.33 2.62 -19.08
N ASP A 69 -59.56 2.51 -20.18
CA ASP A 69 -59.11 1.27 -20.84
C ASP A 69 -58.01 1.59 -21.88
N SER A 70 -56.84 0.95 -21.93
CA SER A 70 -56.48 -0.42 -22.39
C SER A 70 -55.93 -0.46 -23.83
N LEU A 71 -54.66 -0.85 -24.01
CA LEU A 71 -54.19 -1.74 -25.09
C LEU A 71 -52.70 -2.17 -24.91
N ASN A 72 -52.56 -3.41 -24.44
CA ASN A 72 -51.57 -4.47 -24.72
C ASN A 72 -50.12 -4.16 -25.14
N GLY A 73 -49.17 -4.81 -24.47
CA GLY A 73 -47.84 -5.05 -25.03
C GLY A 73 -46.78 -5.69 -24.13
N VAL A 74 -46.93 -6.99 -23.87
CA VAL A 74 -45.85 -8.00 -23.63
C VAL A 74 -44.99 -7.91 -22.35
N VAL A 75 -45.18 -8.95 -21.54
CA VAL A 75 -44.43 -9.35 -20.34
C VAL A 75 -43.03 -9.84 -20.71
N LEU A 76 -41.99 -9.29 -20.07
CA LEU A 76 -40.74 -9.98 -19.78
C LEU A 76 -40.48 -9.90 -18.28
N ASP A 77 -40.19 -11.07 -17.72
CA ASP A 77 -40.13 -11.40 -16.30
C ASP A 77 -38.92 -10.74 -15.61
N GLU A 78 -39.12 -9.60 -14.97
CA GLU A 78 -38.22 -9.02 -13.96
C GLU A 78 -38.62 -9.52 -12.57
N THR A 79 -38.42 -10.81 -12.29
CA THR A 79 -38.45 -11.33 -10.93
C THR A 79 -37.01 -11.55 -10.44
N GLU A 80 -36.48 -10.56 -9.71
CA GLU A 80 -35.61 -10.71 -8.50
C GLU A 80 -34.88 -9.41 -8.08
N VAL A 81 -35.48 -8.24 -8.29
CA VAL A 81 -35.04 -7.02 -7.58
C VAL A 81 -36.15 -6.61 -6.61
N HIS A 82 -35.79 -6.40 -5.35
CA HIS A 82 -36.64 -6.01 -4.22
C HIS A 82 -37.31 -7.13 -3.42
N ARG A 83 -36.49 -7.99 -2.79
CA ARG A 83 -36.76 -8.41 -1.40
C ARG A 83 -36.02 -7.52 -0.41
N GLU A 84 -36.38 -6.24 -0.35
CA GLU A 84 -36.15 -5.46 0.86
C GLU A 84 -37.21 -5.84 1.89
N ARG A 85 -36.91 -6.84 2.71
CA ARG A 85 -37.65 -7.12 3.94
C ARG A 85 -36.92 -6.47 5.12
N ASN A 86 -37.58 -5.47 5.71
CA ASN A 86 -37.55 -5.10 7.12
C ASN A 86 -36.22 -5.25 7.88
N GLY A 87 -35.49 -4.13 8.00
CA GLY A 87 -34.51 -3.92 9.05
C GLY A 87 -34.27 -2.43 9.20
N GLY A 88 -34.38 -1.89 10.42
CA GLY A 88 -33.99 -0.50 10.68
C GLY A 88 -32.58 -0.21 10.15
N SER A 89 -32.32 1.03 9.76
CA SER A 89 -31.00 1.46 9.25
C SER A 89 -29.87 0.92 10.14
N LYS A 90 -29.13 -0.09 9.64
CA LYS A 90 -27.97 -0.66 10.35
C LYS A 90 -26.93 0.45 10.51
N SER A 91 -26.49 0.69 11.74
CA SER A 91 -25.50 1.74 12.06
C SER A 91 -24.05 1.30 11.89
N CYS A 92 -23.79 -0.01 11.82
CA CYS A 92 -22.48 -0.61 11.56
C CYS A 92 -22.62 -1.85 10.68
N ALA A 93 -21.52 -2.27 10.07
CA ALA A 93 -21.37 -3.50 9.31
C ALA A 93 -20.24 -4.37 9.90
N THR A 94 -20.37 -5.67 9.77
CA THR A 94 -19.27 -6.61 10.02
C THR A 94 -18.19 -6.46 8.96
N VAL A 95 -16.94 -6.82 9.27
CA VAL A 95 -15.85 -6.68 8.30
C VAL A 95 -16.06 -7.55 7.06
N ASP A 96 -16.81 -8.65 7.18
CA ASP A 96 -17.22 -9.48 6.04
C ASP A 96 -18.20 -8.72 5.14
N GLU A 97 -19.26 -8.12 5.71
CA GLU A 97 -20.19 -7.24 4.97
C GLU A 97 -19.47 -6.05 4.32
N MET A 98 -18.50 -5.44 5.01
CA MET A 98 -17.66 -4.36 4.45
C MET A 98 -16.82 -4.87 3.26
N GLY A 99 -16.33 -6.11 3.37
CA GLY A 99 -15.48 -6.77 2.39
C GLY A 99 -16.19 -7.18 1.10
N GLU A 100 -17.50 -7.46 1.14
CA GLU A 100 -18.28 -7.89 -0.04
C GLU A 100 -18.17 -6.92 -1.23
N SER A 101 -17.94 -5.62 -0.99
CA SER A 101 -17.68 -4.64 -2.05
C SER A 101 -16.40 -4.89 -2.86
N PHE A 102 -15.50 -5.74 -2.36
CA PHE A 102 -14.25 -6.13 -3.00
C PHE A 102 -14.29 -7.56 -3.56
N LYS A 103 -15.45 -8.22 -3.45
CA LYS A 103 -15.70 -9.49 -4.10
C LYS A 103 -15.99 -9.24 -5.58
N GLY A 104 -15.30 -9.96 -6.45
CA GLY A 104 -15.47 -9.83 -7.88
C GLY A 104 -14.14 -9.64 -8.60
N SER A 105 -14.22 -9.68 -9.93
CA SER A 105 -13.06 -9.91 -10.77
C SER A 105 -12.58 -8.58 -11.38
N VAL A 106 -11.49 -8.04 -10.84
CA VAL A 106 -10.86 -6.76 -11.27
C VAL A 106 -9.96 -6.92 -12.52
N TRP A 107 -10.08 -8.05 -13.23
CA TRP A 107 -9.15 -8.43 -14.29
C TRP A 107 -9.21 -7.49 -15.48
N LYS A 108 -10.41 -7.06 -15.91
CA LYS A 108 -10.57 -6.18 -17.08
C LYS A 108 -9.84 -4.85 -16.88
N GLU A 109 -10.02 -4.24 -15.72
CA GLU A 109 -9.36 -2.99 -15.37
C GLU A 109 -7.86 -3.19 -15.13
N SER A 110 -7.45 -4.33 -14.56
CA SER A 110 -6.04 -4.67 -14.40
C SER A 110 -5.33 -4.90 -15.75
N LEU A 111 -5.97 -5.56 -16.72
CA LEU A 111 -5.46 -5.70 -18.09
C LEU A 111 -5.38 -4.35 -18.82
N ARG A 112 -6.37 -3.48 -18.63
CA ARG A 112 -6.33 -2.11 -19.16
C ARG A 112 -5.13 -1.34 -18.62
N VAL A 113 -4.91 -1.39 -17.30
CA VAL A 113 -3.75 -0.77 -16.66
C VAL A 113 -2.43 -1.39 -17.12
N ARG A 114 -2.38 -2.71 -17.31
CA ARG A 114 -1.21 -3.39 -17.87
C ARG A 114 -0.80 -2.80 -19.22
N ARG A 115 -1.76 -2.60 -20.13
CA ARG A 115 -1.50 -1.97 -21.44
C ARG A 115 -0.96 -0.55 -21.29
N ILE A 116 -1.56 0.26 -20.41
CA ILE A 116 -1.09 1.62 -20.11
C ILE A 116 0.36 1.60 -19.61
N ILE A 117 0.71 0.67 -18.71
CA ILE A 117 2.06 0.51 -18.17
C ILE A 117 3.04 0.13 -19.29
N GLN A 118 2.69 -0.84 -20.13
CA GLN A 118 3.51 -1.31 -21.24
C GLN A 118 3.75 -0.20 -22.27
N GLU A 119 2.69 0.50 -22.71
CA GLU A 119 2.77 1.63 -23.62
C GLU A 119 3.63 2.77 -23.05
N HIS A 120 3.46 3.08 -21.76
CA HIS A 120 4.27 4.10 -21.11
C HIS A 120 5.75 3.76 -21.16
N PHE A 121 6.14 2.55 -20.78
CA PHE A 121 7.56 2.15 -20.77
C PHE A 121 8.12 1.87 -22.17
N ALA A 122 7.27 1.58 -23.16
CA ALA A 122 7.69 1.51 -24.57
C ALA A 122 8.12 2.88 -25.11
N VAL A 123 7.54 3.99 -24.62
CA VAL A 123 7.86 5.35 -25.09
C VAL A 123 8.79 6.11 -24.15
N ASN A 124 8.57 5.99 -22.84
CA ASN A 124 9.28 6.74 -21.80
C ASN A 124 10.31 5.88 -21.04
N GLY A 125 10.47 4.61 -21.43
CA GLY A 125 11.48 3.73 -20.84
C GLY A 125 12.90 4.17 -21.17
N ALA A 126 13.84 3.80 -20.30
CA ALA A 126 15.22 4.24 -20.43
C ALA A 126 15.89 3.79 -21.74
N SER A 127 15.50 2.64 -22.30
CA SER A 127 15.99 2.15 -23.60
C SER A 127 15.78 3.15 -24.72
N ILE A 128 14.60 3.78 -24.82
CA ILE A 128 14.28 4.75 -25.88
C ILE A 128 14.87 6.11 -25.56
N ILE A 129 14.68 6.58 -24.32
CA ILE A 129 15.02 7.95 -23.94
C ILE A 129 16.53 8.21 -24.01
N ARG A 130 17.38 7.19 -23.81
CA ARG A 130 18.85 7.27 -24.01
C ARG A 130 19.26 7.73 -25.40
N HIS A 131 18.44 7.46 -26.41
CA HIS A 131 18.75 7.68 -27.82
C HIS A 131 18.07 8.91 -28.40
N LEU A 132 17.36 9.69 -27.58
CA LEU A 132 16.77 10.94 -28.05
C LEU A 132 17.84 11.95 -28.49
N PRO A 133 17.55 12.77 -29.52
CA PRO A 133 18.38 13.92 -29.87
C PRO A 133 18.58 14.85 -28.66
N PRO A 134 19.73 15.55 -28.56
CA PRO A 134 20.07 16.37 -27.40
C PRO A 134 18.96 17.35 -26.98
N GLU A 135 18.36 18.05 -27.93
CA GLU A 135 17.27 18.99 -27.65
C GLU A 135 16.06 18.32 -26.97
N GLN A 136 15.65 17.16 -27.49
CA GLN A 136 14.50 16.41 -26.97
C GLN A 136 14.83 15.79 -25.61
N PHE A 137 16.03 15.21 -25.46
CA PHE A 137 16.49 14.67 -24.19
C PHE A 137 16.52 15.74 -23.09
N CYS A 138 17.07 16.92 -23.39
CA CYS A 138 17.16 18.00 -22.41
C CYS A 138 15.77 18.56 -22.04
N LYS A 139 14.77 18.44 -22.92
CA LYS A 139 13.38 18.80 -22.62
C LYS A 139 12.64 17.76 -21.79
N HIS A 140 13.11 16.51 -21.79
CA HIS A 140 12.48 15.37 -21.13
C HIS A 140 12.45 15.49 -19.59
N GLY A 141 11.44 14.87 -18.99
CA GLY A 141 11.20 14.89 -17.55
C GLY A 141 11.35 13.52 -16.91
N PHE A 142 11.66 13.52 -15.62
CA PHE A 142 11.93 12.33 -14.82
C PHE A 142 11.19 12.36 -13.48
N VAL A 143 10.88 11.18 -12.94
CA VAL A 143 10.35 10.99 -11.59
C VAL A 143 11.29 10.09 -10.80
N LEU A 144 11.66 10.51 -9.60
CA LEU A 144 12.60 9.80 -8.73
C LEU A 144 11.89 8.91 -7.72
N GLY A 145 12.13 7.60 -7.81
CA GLY A 145 11.89 6.63 -6.74
C GLY A 145 13.14 6.48 -5.87
N LYS A 146 13.02 6.80 -4.58
CA LYS A 146 14.10 6.58 -3.60
C LYS A 146 13.63 5.64 -2.50
N ALA A 147 14.17 4.43 -2.53
CA ALA A 147 14.06 3.47 -1.44
C ALA A 147 15.35 3.42 -0.62
N SER A 148 15.22 2.99 0.62
CA SER A 148 16.30 2.56 1.51
C SER A 148 16.23 1.04 1.70
N GLU A 149 17.28 0.42 2.22
CA GLU A 149 17.27 -1.01 2.57
C GLU A 149 16.66 -1.26 3.97
N ALA A 150 15.49 -0.68 4.20
CA ALA A 150 14.67 -0.91 5.38
C ALA A 150 13.67 -2.06 5.13
N GLY A 151 12.42 -1.92 5.57
CA GLY A 151 11.39 -2.95 5.41
C GLY A 151 10.95 -3.03 3.94
N PHE A 152 11.04 -4.22 3.35
CA PHE A 152 10.81 -4.43 1.92
C PHE A 152 9.48 -3.81 1.43
N GLY A 153 8.37 -4.10 2.11
CA GLY A 153 7.06 -3.63 1.69
C GLY A 153 6.95 -2.10 1.57
N ASN A 154 7.31 -1.36 2.62
CA ASN A 154 7.22 0.10 2.60
C ASN A 154 8.19 0.75 1.62
N GLU A 155 9.37 0.17 1.44
CA GLU A 155 10.40 0.71 0.56
C GLU A 155 10.08 0.43 -0.91
N MET A 156 9.51 -0.74 -1.22
CA MET A 156 9.03 -1.07 -2.57
C MET A 156 7.89 -0.13 -2.98
N TYR A 157 6.95 0.21 -2.06
CA TYR A 157 5.93 1.22 -2.36
C TYR A 157 6.51 2.58 -2.77
N LYS A 158 7.68 3.00 -2.28
CA LYS A 158 8.29 4.27 -2.72
C LYS A 158 8.71 4.22 -4.20
N ILE A 159 9.18 3.07 -4.66
CA ILE A 159 9.54 2.85 -6.06
C ILE A 159 8.26 2.77 -6.90
N LEU A 160 7.27 2.00 -6.46
CA LEU A 160 6.03 1.79 -7.21
C LEU A 160 5.17 3.05 -7.30
N ASN A 161 5.07 3.86 -6.24
CA ASN A 161 4.40 5.17 -6.30
C ASN A 161 5.13 6.13 -7.26
N ALA A 162 6.47 6.07 -7.34
CA ALA A 162 7.23 6.87 -8.29
C ALA A 162 7.01 6.39 -9.74
N ALA A 163 6.89 5.09 -9.98
CA ALA A 163 6.54 4.52 -11.28
C ALA A 163 5.11 4.90 -11.70
N ALA A 164 4.14 4.79 -10.81
CA ALA A 164 2.78 5.24 -11.07
C ALA A 164 2.75 6.75 -11.42
N LEU A 165 3.50 7.57 -10.67
CA LEU A 165 3.61 8.99 -10.94
C LEU A 165 4.33 9.28 -12.27
N SER A 166 5.31 8.46 -12.68
CA SER A 166 5.99 8.62 -13.97
C SER A 166 5.01 8.41 -15.13
N ILE A 167 4.12 7.41 -15.01
CA ILE A 167 3.03 7.16 -15.96
C ILE A 167 2.09 8.36 -16.03
N MET A 168 1.56 8.80 -14.89
CA MET A 168 0.59 9.92 -14.85
C MET A 168 1.14 11.23 -15.40
N LEU A 169 2.46 11.43 -15.32
CA LEU A 169 3.14 12.66 -15.75
C LEU A 169 3.83 12.55 -17.12
N ASN A 170 3.79 11.38 -17.77
CA ASN A 170 4.56 11.08 -18.99
C ASN A 170 6.05 11.44 -18.84
N ARG A 171 6.67 10.90 -17.79
CA ARG A 171 8.09 11.10 -17.46
C ARG A 171 8.79 9.76 -17.31
N SER A 172 10.11 9.74 -17.48
CA SER A 172 10.88 8.52 -17.22
C SER A 172 11.08 8.27 -15.73
N LEU A 173 11.09 6.99 -15.34
CA LEU A 173 11.39 6.57 -13.98
C LEU A 173 12.90 6.58 -13.71
N ILE A 174 13.32 7.18 -12.59
CA ILE A 174 14.65 7.02 -12.00
C ILE A 174 14.51 6.17 -10.74
N ILE A 175 15.25 5.08 -10.63
CA ILE A 175 15.42 4.36 -9.37
C ILE A 175 16.78 4.74 -8.77
N ARG A 176 16.74 5.34 -7.57
CA ARG A 176 17.97 5.81 -6.92
C ARG A 176 18.80 4.64 -6.41
N GLN A 177 20.02 4.54 -6.91
CA GLN A 177 21.04 3.67 -6.35
C GLN A 177 21.72 4.29 -5.13
N THR A 178 22.15 3.43 -4.20
CA THR A 178 23.00 3.81 -3.06
C THR A 178 24.31 3.07 -3.19
N ARG A 179 25.43 3.80 -3.20
CA ARG A 179 26.79 3.23 -3.42
C ARG A 179 26.88 2.34 -4.66
N GLY A 180 26.20 2.72 -5.75
CA GLY A 180 26.21 1.98 -7.01
C GLY A 180 25.27 0.77 -7.07
N LYS A 181 24.60 0.41 -5.97
CA LYS A 181 23.65 -0.71 -5.94
C LYS A 181 22.20 -0.23 -6.00
N TYR A 182 21.37 -0.98 -6.72
CA TYR A 182 19.92 -0.82 -6.65
C TYR A 182 19.40 -1.26 -5.27
N PRO A 183 18.32 -0.64 -4.75
CA PRO A 183 17.69 -1.10 -3.52
C PRO A 183 17.31 -2.58 -3.64
N PHE A 184 17.75 -3.43 -2.71
CA PHE A 184 17.50 -4.87 -2.76
C PHE A 184 18.09 -5.59 -3.99
N GLY A 185 19.05 -4.98 -4.68
CA GLY A 185 19.65 -5.56 -5.90
C GLY A 185 20.40 -6.87 -5.70
N ASP A 186 20.70 -7.25 -4.44
CA ASP A 186 21.26 -8.55 -4.09
C ASP A 186 20.19 -9.68 -4.12
N PHE A 187 18.89 -9.34 -4.17
CA PHE A 187 17.78 -10.31 -4.14
C PHE A 187 16.80 -10.15 -5.31
N ILE A 188 16.74 -8.96 -5.90
CA ILE A 188 15.83 -8.58 -6.98
C ILE A 188 16.64 -8.07 -8.18
N SER A 189 16.26 -8.54 -9.36
CA SER A 189 16.70 -8.00 -10.64
C SER A 189 15.73 -6.92 -11.11
N TYR A 190 16.24 -5.74 -11.47
CA TYR A 190 15.45 -4.64 -12.02
C TYR A 190 15.46 -4.67 -13.55
N SER A 191 14.32 -4.38 -14.17
CA SER A 191 14.23 -4.25 -15.63
C SER A 191 14.96 -3.00 -16.15
N ASN A 192 15.22 -2.99 -17.46
CA ASN A 192 15.93 -1.90 -18.14
C ASN A 192 15.07 -0.65 -18.41
N HIS A 193 13.83 -0.61 -17.88
CA HIS A 193 12.90 0.49 -18.08
C HIS A 193 13.25 1.76 -17.29
N SER A 194 14.05 1.63 -16.23
CA SER A 194 14.40 2.75 -15.36
C SER A 194 15.82 3.28 -15.60
N PHE A 195 16.02 4.55 -15.27
CA PHE A 195 17.34 5.18 -15.20
C PHE A 195 17.92 5.09 -13.80
N THR A 196 19.25 5.21 -13.71
CA THR A 196 19.90 5.62 -12.46
C THR A 196 20.08 7.14 -12.42
N LEU A 197 20.16 7.74 -11.22
CA LEU A 197 20.41 9.18 -11.11
C LEU A 197 21.80 9.56 -11.68
N ASN A 198 22.79 8.69 -11.55
CA ASN A 198 24.13 8.91 -12.09
C ASN A 198 24.14 8.91 -13.62
N GLU A 199 23.38 7.99 -14.22
CA GLU A 199 23.18 7.94 -15.66
C GLU A 199 22.51 9.21 -16.19
N VAL A 200 21.43 9.68 -15.55
CA VAL A 200 20.78 10.94 -15.95
C VAL A 200 21.76 12.10 -15.88
N LYS A 201 22.56 12.24 -14.82
CA LYS A 201 23.60 13.27 -14.72
C LYS A 201 24.60 13.19 -15.88
N HIS A 202 25.05 11.98 -16.21
CA HIS A 202 26.00 11.76 -17.30
C HIS A 202 25.40 12.18 -18.65
N LEU A 203 24.18 11.70 -18.97
CA LEU A 203 23.48 12.04 -20.20
C LEU A 203 23.15 13.54 -20.28
N TRP A 204 22.83 14.18 -19.16
CA TRP A 204 22.58 15.63 -19.09
C TRP A 204 23.81 16.44 -19.52
N ARG A 205 25.00 16.01 -19.09
CA ARG A 205 26.28 16.61 -19.48
C ARG A 205 26.63 16.28 -20.93
N LYS A 206 26.49 15.03 -21.33
CA LYS A 206 26.78 14.55 -22.70
C LYS A 206 25.97 15.31 -23.75
N ASN A 207 24.69 15.55 -23.49
CA ASN A 207 23.80 16.29 -24.39
C ASN A 207 23.96 17.82 -24.28
N GLY A 208 24.86 18.32 -23.45
CA GLY A 208 25.11 19.76 -23.31
C GLY A 208 23.89 20.53 -22.79
N CYS A 209 23.02 19.93 -21.97
CA CYS A 209 21.75 20.54 -21.57
C CYS A 209 21.88 21.92 -20.91
N VAL A 210 22.93 22.11 -20.10
CA VAL A 210 23.23 23.42 -19.49
C VAL A 210 23.88 24.35 -20.52
N LYS A 211 24.91 23.88 -21.23
CA LYS A 211 25.73 24.71 -22.13
C LYS A 211 24.96 25.20 -23.36
N ASN A 212 24.18 24.31 -23.98
CA ASN A 212 23.54 24.55 -25.28
C ASN A 212 22.08 24.98 -25.15
N TYR A 213 21.41 24.60 -24.06
CA TYR A 213 19.97 24.82 -23.86
C TYR A 213 19.63 25.57 -22.56
N GLY A 214 20.63 26.01 -21.78
CA GLY A 214 20.42 26.77 -20.54
C GLY A 214 19.67 26.01 -19.44
N ARG A 215 19.51 24.68 -19.57
CA ARG A 215 18.62 23.91 -18.70
C ARG A 215 19.38 23.16 -17.63
N HIS A 216 19.30 23.67 -16.40
CA HIS A 216 19.89 23.04 -15.23
C HIS A 216 19.13 21.79 -14.80
N LEU A 217 19.87 20.76 -14.35
CA LEU A 217 19.28 19.56 -13.77
C LEU A 217 18.80 19.86 -12.35
N VAL A 218 17.55 20.32 -12.22
CA VAL A 218 16.95 20.67 -10.93
C VAL A 218 15.93 19.62 -10.53
N MET A 219 15.97 19.21 -9.26
CA MET A 219 15.00 18.31 -8.66
C MET A 219 14.02 19.09 -7.79
N ARG A 220 12.72 18.99 -8.08
CA ARG A 220 11.64 19.44 -7.19
C ARG A 220 11.27 18.34 -6.22
N ILE A 221 11.16 18.71 -4.94
CA ILE A 221 10.86 17.81 -3.84
C ILE A 221 9.49 18.20 -3.27
N ASP A 222 8.65 17.21 -3.08
CA ASP A 222 7.34 17.34 -2.44
C ASP A 222 7.20 16.22 -1.40
N ASP A 223 6.84 16.56 -0.15
CA ASP A 223 6.87 15.61 0.97
C ASP A 223 5.45 15.21 1.37
N PHE A 224 5.03 14.02 0.96
CA PHE A 224 3.66 13.53 1.14
C PHE A 224 3.24 13.49 2.61
N GLU A 225 4.15 13.17 3.54
CA GLU A 225 3.81 13.07 4.96
C GLU A 225 3.74 14.41 5.67
N LYS A 226 4.08 15.51 4.98
CA LYS A 226 4.02 16.86 5.52
C LYS A 226 2.97 17.66 4.75
N PRO A 227 1.70 17.72 5.21
CA PRO A 227 0.61 18.42 4.52
C PRO A 227 0.94 19.89 4.17
N ALA A 228 1.71 20.56 5.02
CA ALA A 228 2.18 21.93 4.78
C ALA A 228 3.26 22.06 3.68
N LYS A 229 3.91 20.96 3.27
CA LYS A 229 5.03 20.92 2.31
C LYS A 229 4.72 20.08 1.06
N THR A 230 3.45 19.76 0.85
CA THR A 230 2.98 18.98 -0.31
C THR A 230 1.94 19.72 -1.11
N ASN A 231 2.04 19.62 -2.43
CA ASN A 231 1.09 20.17 -3.38
C ASN A 231 0.35 19.06 -4.15
N VAL A 232 0.27 17.85 -3.58
CA VAL A 232 -0.34 16.67 -4.23
C VAL A 232 -1.81 16.91 -4.63
N LEU A 233 -2.57 17.71 -3.87
CA LEU A 233 -3.95 18.06 -4.21
C LEU A 233 -4.10 19.43 -4.88
N CYS A 234 -3.19 20.36 -4.60
CA CYS A 234 -3.37 21.79 -4.90
C CYS A 234 -2.54 22.30 -6.08
N SER A 235 -1.86 21.42 -6.82
CA SER A 235 -1.07 21.82 -7.99
C SER A 235 -1.26 20.86 -9.14
N ASN A 236 -1.05 21.39 -10.33
CA ASN A 236 -0.97 20.62 -11.54
C ASN A 236 0.48 20.24 -11.82
N TRP A 237 0.81 18.98 -11.54
CA TRP A 237 2.18 18.47 -11.64
C TRP A 237 2.62 18.25 -13.08
N ARG A 238 1.69 18.14 -14.03
CA ARG A 238 2.00 18.03 -15.47
C ARG A 238 2.61 19.31 -16.02
N LYS A 239 2.31 20.46 -15.40
CA LYS A 239 2.85 21.77 -15.77
C LYS A 239 4.17 22.12 -15.08
N TRP A 240 4.73 21.25 -14.25
CA TRP A 240 5.98 21.53 -13.54
C TRP A 240 7.18 21.44 -14.48
N GLU A 241 7.94 22.52 -14.63
CA GLU A 241 9.09 22.57 -15.55
C GLU A 241 10.34 21.87 -15.03
N GLN A 242 10.38 21.55 -13.72
CA GLN A 242 11.58 20.96 -13.12
C GLN A 242 11.86 19.58 -13.75
N PRO A 243 13.10 19.32 -14.21
CA PRO A 243 13.43 18.07 -14.88
C PRO A 243 13.15 16.83 -14.03
N ILE A 244 13.49 16.86 -12.74
CA ILE A 244 13.26 15.73 -11.83
C ILE A 244 12.19 16.10 -10.80
N ILE A 245 11.21 15.22 -10.60
CA ILE A 245 10.22 15.32 -9.53
C ILE A 245 10.46 14.18 -8.53
N TRP A 246 10.44 14.50 -7.24
CA TRP A 246 10.52 13.51 -6.17
C TRP A 246 9.41 13.72 -5.14
N LEU A 247 8.42 12.82 -5.16
CA LEU A 247 7.40 12.70 -4.12
C LEU A 247 7.94 11.79 -3.00
N GLN A 248 8.24 12.37 -1.85
CA GLN A 248 8.86 11.69 -0.71
C GLN A 248 7.83 11.01 0.19
N ASN A 249 8.31 10.07 0.99
CA ASN A 249 7.57 9.43 2.08
C ASN A 249 6.27 8.75 1.62
N THR A 250 6.34 8.08 0.47
CA THR A 250 5.27 7.29 -0.16
C THR A 250 5.36 5.81 0.23
N THR A 251 5.23 5.53 1.53
CA THR A 251 5.54 4.22 2.12
C THR A 251 4.44 3.16 1.99
N ASP A 252 3.33 3.46 1.34
CA ASP A 252 2.18 2.55 1.21
C ASP A 252 1.41 2.82 -0.10
N ALA A 253 0.30 2.13 -0.28
CA ALA A 253 -0.51 2.18 -1.49
C ALA A 253 -1.21 3.54 -1.73
N VAL A 254 -1.24 4.46 -0.75
CA VAL A 254 -2.17 5.61 -0.77
C VAL A 254 -1.60 6.83 -1.50
N ALA A 255 -0.28 7.04 -1.49
CA ALA A 255 0.28 8.32 -1.86
C ALA A 255 -0.03 8.78 -3.30
N SER A 256 0.15 7.92 -4.30
CA SER A 256 -0.19 8.25 -5.69
C SER A 256 -1.70 8.34 -5.93
N GLN A 257 -2.52 7.70 -5.10
CA GLN A 257 -3.98 7.77 -5.22
C GLN A 257 -4.54 9.14 -4.82
N PHE A 258 -3.77 9.97 -4.10
CA PHE A 258 -4.22 11.31 -3.72
C PHE A 258 -4.59 12.19 -4.91
N PHE A 259 -3.94 11.96 -6.04
CA PHE A 259 -4.23 12.69 -7.26
C PHE A 259 -5.64 12.45 -7.83
N LEU A 260 -6.34 11.38 -7.41
CA LEU A 260 -7.76 11.15 -7.76
C LEU A 260 -8.68 12.29 -7.33
N LYS A 261 -8.28 13.06 -6.30
CA LYS A 261 -9.04 14.19 -5.77
C LYS A 261 -8.27 15.50 -5.85
N ASN A 262 -7.37 15.61 -6.83
CA ASN A 262 -6.64 16.85 -7.11
C ASN A 262 -7.60 17.94 -7.63
N VAL A 263 -7.38 19.21 -7.29
CA VAL A 263 -8.27 20.32 -7.73
C VAL A 263 -8.21 20.58 -9.24
N TYR A 264 -7.17 20.12 -9.93
CA TYR A 264 -7.01 20.24 -11.37
C TYR A 264 -7.58 19.00 -12.09
N PRO A 265 -8.59 19.16 -12.97
CA PRO A 265 -9.25 18.04 -13.65
C PRO A 265 -8.28 17.14 -14.42
N GLU A 266 -7.30 17.71 -15.11
CA GLU A 266 -6.30 16.95 -15.88
C GLU A 266 -5.43 16.01 -15.02
N MET A 267 -5.18 16.36 -13.76
CA MET A 267 -4.51 15.48 -12.81
C MET A 267 -5.43 14.35 -12.35
N ARG A 268 -6.71 14.66 -12.08
CA ARG A 268 -7.71 13.65 -11.70
C ARG A 268 -7.90 12.61 -12.78
N VAL A 269 -8.07 13.04 -14.03
CA VAL A 269 -8.19 12.15 -15.20
C VAL A 269 -6.95 11.26 -15.34
N SER A 270 -5.75 11.84 -15.19
CA SER A 270 -4.52 11.06 -15.26
C SER A 270 -4.43 10.01 -14.15
N ALA A 271 -4.93 10.34 -12.96
CA ALA A 271 -4.98 9.42 -11.82
C ALA A 271 -6.06 8.34 -12.00
N SER A 272 -7.27 8.68 -12.45
CA SER A 272 -8.37 7.73 -12.61
C SER A 272 -8.12 6.74 -13.75
N ASN A 273 -7.45 7.18 -14.81
CA ASN A 273 -6.91 6.29 -15.84
C ASN A 273 -6.03 5.17 -15.26
N LEU A 274 -5.29 5.44 -14.18
CA LEU A 274 -4.42 4.43 -13.58
C LEU A 274 -5.10 3.69 -12.42
N PHE A 275 -5.79 4.37 -11.52
CA PHE A 275 -6.30 3.81 -10.26
C PHE A 275 -7.79 3.47 -10.26
N GLY A 276 -8.48 3.70 -11.39
CA GLY A 276 -9.93 3.58 -11.50
C GLY A 276 -10.67 4.80 -10.93
N GLU A 277 -11.98 4.85 -11.18
CA GLU A 277 -12.84 5.88 -10.60
C GLU A 277 -13.07 5.60 -9.11
N PRO A 278 -12.96 6.61 -8.23
CA PRO A 278 -13.10 6.41 -6.78
C PRO A 278 -14.40 5.72 -6.38
N GLU A 279 -15.52 6.09 -7.02
CA GLU A 279 -16.87 5.67 -6.67
C GLU A 279 -17.15 4.19 -7.05
N GLN A 280 -16.29 3.57 -7.85
CA GLN A 280 -16.45 2.19 -8.33
C GLN A 280 -15.45 1.25 -7.65
N LEU A 281 -15.68 0.91 -6.38
CA LEU A 281 -14.78 0.06 -5.60
C LEU A 281 -14.53 -1.33 -6.20
N GLN A 282 -15.53 -1.89 -6.89
CA GLN A 282 -15.45 -3.21 -7.51
C GLN A 282 -14.57 -3.27 -8.76
N SER A 283 -14.25 -2.13 -9.38
CA SER A 283 -13.49 -2.05 -10.63
C SER A 283 -12.07 -1.50 -10.42
N ARG A 284 -11.59 -1.44 -9.18
CA ARG A 284 -10.26 -0.88 -8.89
C ARG A 284 -9.13 -1.81 -9.37
N PRO A 285 -8.25 -1.37 -10.28
CA PRO A 285 -7.23 -2.20 -10.89
C PRO A 285 -6.07 -2.54 -9.95
N ASN A 286 -5.39 -3.65 -10.22
CA ASN A 286 -4.18 -4.09 -9.52
C ASN A 286 -2.91 -3.34 -10.01
N VAL A 287 -2.88 -2.02 -9.87
CA VAL A 287 -1.79 -1.17 -10.40
C VAL A 287 -0.41 -1.61 -9.90
N PHE A 288 -0.29 -1.86 -8.60
CA PHE A 288 1.00 -2.14 -7.98
C PHE A 288 1.53 -3.54 -8.32
N GLY A 289 0.65 -4.53 -8.49
CA GLY A 289 1.02 -5.85 -8.98
C GLY A 289 1.55 -5.79 -10.41
N GLU A 290 0.83 -5.10 -11.30
CA GLU A 290 1.22 -4.93 -12.70
C GLU A 290 2.53 -4.14 -12.85
N LEU A 291 2.75 -3.11 -12.02
CA LEU A 291 4.03 -2.40 -11.97
C LEU A 291 5.18 -3.31 -11.50
N MET A 292 4.97 -4.11 -10.45
CA MET A 292 6.01 -5.05 -9.99
C MET A 292 6.37 -6.05 -11.08
N ARG A 293 5.38 -6.62 -11.76
CA ARG A 293 5.59 -7.59 -12.85
C ARG A 293 6.49 -7.04 -13.96
N VAL A 294 6.44 -5.73 -14.24
CA VAL A 294 7.26 -5.08 -15.28
C VAL A 294 8.62 -4.60 -14.76
N LEU A 295 8.70 -4.23 -13.48
CA LEU A 295 9.89 -3.57 -12.92
C LEU A 295 10.87 -4.53 -12.26
N ILE A 296 10.40 -5.64 -11.70
CA ILE A 296 11.21 -6.52 -10.86
C ILE A 296 11.01 -7.99 -11.19
N SER A 297 12.08 -8.77 -11.06
CA SER A 297 12.06 -10.22 -11.04
C SER A 297 12.95 -10.73 -9.90
N PRO A 298 12.74 -11.97 -9.40
CA PRO A 298 13.68 -12.56 -8.46
C PRO A 298 15.07 -12.68 -9.10
N SER A 299 16.13 -12.52 -8.30
CA SER A 299 17.49 -12.88 -8.70
C SER A 299 17.65 -14.39 -8.84
N GLU A 300 18.68 -14.84 -9.56
CA GLU A 300 18.96 -16.28 -9.77
C GLU A 300 19.07 -17.06 -8.45
N ASP A 301 19.77 -16.52 -7.44
CA ASP A 301 19.91 -17.20 -6.15
C ASP A 301 18.56 -17.30 -5.39
N VAL A 302 17.66 -16.34 -5.59
CA VAL A 302 16.29 -16.39 -5.03
C VAL A 302 15.43 -17.37 -5.80
N ILE A 303 15.57 -17.45 -7.13
CA ILE A 303 14.89 -18.45 -7.98
C ILE A 303 15.30 -19.87 -7.55
N GLU A 304 16.60 -20.10 -7.32
CA GLU A 304 17.13 -21.37 -6.82
C GLU A 304 16.44 -21.77 -5.51
N ALA A 305 16.39 -20.86 -4.53
CA ALA A 305 15.74 -21.12 -3.24
C ALA A 305 14.23 -21.39 -3.38
N VAL A 306 13.52 -20.62 -4.21
CA VAL A 306 12.08 -20.85 -4.47
C VAL A 306 11.86 -22.23 -5.11
N ASN A 307 12.66 -22.60 -6.10
CA ASN A 307 12.54 -23.89 -6.78
C ASN A 307 12.92 -25.06 -5.86
N TRP A 308 13.88 -24.88 -4.97
CA TRP A 308 14.22 -25.86 -3.93
C TRP A 308 13.04 -26.15 -3.00
N VAL A 309 12.31 -25.12 -2.56
CA VAL A 309 11.11 -25.32 -1.72
C VAL A 309 9.99 -26.04 -2.48
N LEU A 310 9.82 -25.73 -3.77
CA LEU A 310 8.79 -26.36 -4.58
C LEU A 310 9.12 -27.81 -4.97
N GLY A 311 10.40 -28.20 -4.97
CA GLY A 311 10.84 -29.56 -5.31
C GLY A 311 10.45 -30.01 -6.71
N GLY A 312 10.29 -29.08 -7.66
CA GLY A 312 9.76 -29.34 -9.01
C GLY A 312 8.25 -29.61 -9.07
N GLY A 313 7.54 -29.48 -7.94
CA GLY A 313 6.09 -29.61 -7.87
C GLY A 313 5.33 -28.38 -8.37
N ALA A 314 4.00 -28.50 -8.45
CA ALA A 314 3.12 -27.41 -8.85
C ALA A 314 3.14 -26.23 -7.86
N ASP A 315 2.84 -25.03 -8.38
CA ASP A 315 2.72 -23.80 -7.60
C ASP A 315 1.60 -23.91 -6.54
N PRO A 316 1.69 -23.17 -5.42
CA PRO A 316 0.70 -23.24 -4.33
C PRO A 316 -0.69 -22.78 -4.78
N ASP A 317 -1.73 -23.34 -4.17
CA ASP A 317 -3.11 -22.87 -4.38
C ASP A 317 -3.41 -21.64 -3.53
N ILE A 318 -2.87 -21.60 -2.29
CA ILE A 318 -3.11 -20.52 -1.32
C ILE A 318 -1.78 -20.09 -0.70
N SER A 319 -1.55 -18.79 -0.61
CA SER A 319 -0.55 -18.22 0.30
C SER A 319 -1.21 -17.75 1.58
N LEU A 320 -0.70 -18.19 2.73
CA LEU A 320 -1.10 -17.75 4.05
C LEU A 320 0.03 -16.94 4.67
N HIS A 321 -0.16 -15.63 4.76
CA HIS A 321 0.77 -14.75 5.45
C HIS A 321 0.29 -14.45 6.87
N MET A 322 1.12 -14.80 7.85
CA MET A 322 0.84 -14.66 9.28
C MET A 322 1.80 -13.65 9.91
N ARG A 323 1.35 -12.41 10.09
CA ARG A 323 2.10 -11.37 10.80
C ARG A 323 1.92 -11.51 12.30
N MET A 324 2.84 -12.20 12.97
CA MET A 324 2.66 -12.63 14.35
C MET A 324 3.46 -11.80 15.36
N LEU A 325 4.48 -11.05 14.95
CA LEU A 325 5.29 -10.20 15.85
C LEU A 325 5.76 -10.95 17.11
N MET A 326 6.29 -12.17 16.92
CA MET A 326 6.74 -13.08 17.99
C MET A 326 5.63 -13.68 18.87
N ASN A 327 4.35 -13.45 18.53
CA ASN A 327 3.21 -14.02 19.25
C ASN A 327 2.86 -15.44 18.73
N ARG A 328 2.15 -16.23 19.55
CA ARG A 328 1.63 -17.57 19.21
C ARG A 328 0.13 -17.68 19.52
N SER A 329 -0.64 -16.68 19.07
CA SER A 329 -2.07 -16.60 19.37
C SER A 329 -2.85 -17.74 18.72
N VAL A 330 -3.37 -18.66 19.54
CA VAL A 330 -4.29 -19.73 19.10
C VAL A 330 -5.54 -19.18 18.42
N ARG A 331 -6.02 -18.00 18.86
CA ARG A 331 -7.18 -17.35 18.24
C ARG A 331 -6.88 -16.88 16.82
N ALA A 332 -5.66 -16.43 16.54
CA ALA A 332 -5.24 -16.06 15.19
C ALA A 332 -5.15 -17.30 14.30
N THR A 333 -4.62 -18.40 14.84
CA THR A 333 -4.58 -19.72 14.20
C THR A 333 -5.98 -20.18 13.78
N GLN A 334 -6.95 -20.18 14.72
CA GLN A 334 -8.33 -20.59 14.41
C GLN A 334 -8.99 -19.68 13.38
N ALA A 335 -8.80 -18.36 13.49
CA ALA A 335 -9.34 -17.42 12.52
C ALA A 335 -8.74 -17.65 11.12
N ALA A 336 -7.45 -17.97 11.04
CA ALA A 336 -6.77 -18.26 9.78
C ALA A 336 -7.30 -19.55 9.14
N LEU A 337 -7.44 -20.62 9.94
CA LEU A 337 -8.02 -21.90 9.49
C LEU A 337 -9.42 -21.72 8.90
N ASN A 338 -10.31 -21.04 9.62
CA ASN A 338 -11.66 -20.77 9.14
C ASN A 338 -11.67 -19.99 7.82
N CYS A 339 -10.72 -19.04 7.68
CA CYS A 339 -10.63 -18.22 6.48
C CYS A 339 -10.07 -18.98 5.27
N ILE A 340 -9.11 -19.88 5.49
CA ILE A 340 -8.60 -20.79 4.45
C ILE A 340 -9.71 -21.73 4.00
N GLN A 341 -10.50 -22.29 4.91
CA GLN A 341 -11.64 -23.13 4.56
C GLN A 341 -12.67 -22.36 3.71
N LYS A 342 -12.97 -21.10 4.05
CA LYS A 342 -13.82 -20.22 3.22
C LYS A 342 -13.20 -19.98 1.83
N ALA A 343 -11.88 -19.75 1.76
CA ALA A 343 -11.16 -19.58 0.49
C ALA A 343 -11.28 -20.83 -0.40
N LEU A 344 -11.09 -22.02 0.18
CA LEU A 344 -11.17 -23.30 -0.53
C LEU A 344 -12.58 -23.60 -1.05
N HIS A 345 -13.60 -23.32 -0.24
CA HIS A 345 -14.99 -23.48 -0.66
C HIS A 345 -15.30 -22.60 -1.89
N ASN A 346 -14.80 -21.37 -1.92
CA ASN A 346 -14.97 -20.46 -3.07
C ASN A 346 -14.23 -20.93 -4.33
N LEU A 347 -13.19 -21.75 -4.19
CA LEU A 347 -12.40 -22.28 -5.31
C LEU A 347 -13.00 -23.55 -5.92
N HIS A 348 -14.11 -24.07 -5.36
CA HIS A 348 -14.68 -25.37 -5.73
C HIS A 348 -13.62 -26.50 -5.78
N GLN A 349 -12.55 -26.39 -4.97
CA GLN A 349 -11.46 -27.36 -4.97
C GLN A 349 -11.86 -28.61 -4.20
N ILE A 350 -11.82 -29.75 -4.89
CA ILE A 350 -12.15 -31.07 -4.33
C ILE A 350 -10.87 -31.81 -3.85
N SER A 351 -9.69 -31.44 -4.38
CA SER A 351 -8.40 -32.03 -4.00
C SER A 351 -7.78 -31.34 -2.78
N ARG A 352 -6.89 -32.06 -2.08
CA ARG A 352 -6.06 -31.52 -1.00
C ARG A 352 -5.23 -30.33 -1.51
N PRO A 353 -5.44 -29.09 -1.02
CA PRO A 353 -4.80 -27.90 -1.55
C PRO A 353 -3.35 -27.77 -1.07
N LYS A 354 -2.52 -27.13 -1.88
CA LYS A 354 -1.17 -26.74 -1.49
C LYS A 354 -1.16 -25.33 -0.89
N VAL A 355 -0.74 -25.21 0.36
CA VAL A 355 -0.70 -23.95 1.12
C VAL A 355 0.75 -23.58 1.41
N VAL A 356 1.18 -22.41 0.95
CA VAL A 356 2.45 -21.81 1.40
C VAL A 356 2.23 -20.97 2.64
N LEU A 357 2.95 -21.28 3.72
CA LEU A 357 2.89 -20.57 4.99
C LEU A 357 4.09 -19.63 5.16
N VAL A 358 3.82 -18.34 5.23
CA VAL A 358 4.83 -17.29 5.48
C VAL A 358 4.57 -16.62 6.82
N SER A 359 5.59 -16.50 7.65
CA SER A 359 5.48 -15.78 8.93
C SER A 359 6.79 -15.15 9.37
N ASP A 360 6.70 -13.99 10.00
CA ASP A 360 7.81 -13.33 10.70
C ASP A 360 8.21 -14.07 12.00
N THR A 361 7.47 -15.11 12.40
CA THR A 361 7.67 -15.83 13.65
C THR A 361 7.92 -17.32 13.38
N PRO A 362 9.18 -17.77 13.21
CA PRO A 362 9.49 -19.17 12.85
C PRO A 362 8.95 -20.21 13.85
N ALA A 363 8.93 -19.87 15.14
CA ALA A 363 8.39 -20.77 16.16
C ALA A 363 6.87 -20.96 16.05
N PHE A 364 6.14 -19.98 15.49
CA PHE A 364 4.72 -20.09 15.21
C PHE A 364 4.46 -21.09 14.07
N VAL A 365 5.27 -21.05 13.00
CA VAL A 365 5.16 -21.98 11.86
C VAL A 365 5.19 -23.43 12.35
N LYS A 366 6.16 -23.78 13.20
CA LYS A 366 6.28 -25.13 13.76
C LYS A 366 5.06 -25.57 14.56
N SER A 367 4.43 -24.67 15.31
CA SER A 367 3.23 -24.98 16.10
C SER A 367 1.95 -25.09 15.28
N PHE A 368 1.89 -24.42 14.13
CA PHE A 368 0.70 -24.39 13.29
C PHE A 368 0.69 -25.50 12.23
N LEU A 369 1.87 -25.94 11.81
CA LEU A 369 2.04 -26.92 10.75
C LEU A 369 1.20 -28.19 10.93
N PRO A 370 1.09 -28.82 12.13
CA PRO A 370 0.24 -30.00 12.32
C PRO A 370 -1.22 -29.74 11.96
N GLN A 371 -1.80 -28.62 12.39
CA GLN A 371 -3.22 -28.29 12.18
C GLN A 371 -3.54 -28.01 10.70
N LEU A 372 -2.66 -27.28 10.00
CA LEU A 372 -2.84 -27.09 8.55
C LEU A 372 -2.66 -28.41 7.78
N SER A 373 -1.73 -29.25 8.22
CA SER A 373 -1.42 -30.53 7.57
C SER A 373 -2.53 -31.57 7.73
N GLU A 374 -3.56 -31.31 8.53
CA GLU A 374 -4.75 -32.18 8.61
C GLU A 374 -5.54 -32.16 7.29
N PHE A 375 -5.56 -31.04 6.57
CA PHE A 375 -6.38 -30.88 5.36
C PHE A 375 -5.65 -30.28 4.16
N ALA A 376 -4.41 -29.81 4.29
CA ALA A 376 -3.61 -29.22 3.21
C ALA A 376 -2.21 -29.84 3.10
N GLU A 377 -1.60 -29.78 1.92
CA GLU A 377 -0.15 -29.92 1.76
C GLU A 377 0.49 -28.58 2.13
N VAL A 378 1.32 -28.56 3.18
CA VAL A 378 1.92 -27.31 3.67
C VAL A 378 3.36 -27.22 3.21
N ILE A 379 3.67 -26.16 2.48
CA ILE A 379 5.05 -25.79 2.18
C ILE A 379 5.41 -24.52 2.95
N TYR A 380 6.64 -24.45 3.43
CA TYR A 380 7.21 -23.25 4.02
C TYR A 380 8.72 -23.27 3.77
N PHE A 381 9.34 -22.11 3.76
CA PHE A 381 10.77 -22.05 3.55
C PHE A 381 11.54 -22.26 4.85
N ASP A 382 12.07 -23.47 5.06
CA ASP A 382 13.01 -23.74 6.15
C ASP A 382 14.43 -23.33 5.75
N TYR A 383 14.69 -22.01 5.84
CA TYR A 383 15.96 -21.42 5.45
C TYR A 383 17.20 -22.00 6.16
N LYS A 384 17.03 -22.70 7.29
CA LYS A 384 18.14 -23.32 8.02
C LYS A 384 18.70 -24.57 7.35
N HIS A 385 17.89 -25.22 6.51
CA HIS A 385 18.28 -26.43 5.77
C HIS A 385 18.63 -26.13 4.31
N PHE A 386 18.65 -24.86 3.92
CA PHE A 386 18.95 -24.44 2.55
C PHE A 386 20.42 -24.04 2.38
N GLU A 387 21.14 -24.75 1.51
CA GLU A 387 22.58 -24.58 1.26
C GLU A 387 22.89 -23.94 -0.11
N GLY A 388 22.17 -22.88 -0.50
CA GLY A 388 22.42 -22.15 -1.76
C GLY A 388 23.29 -20.89 -1.62
N ASN A 389 23.59 -20.23 -2.74
CA ASN A 389 24.46 -19.05 -2.76
C ASN A 389 23.93 -17.88 -1.91
N VAL A 390 22.61 -17.66 -1.92
CA VAL A 390 21.99 -16.60 -1.11
C VAL A 390 22.18 -16.80 0.40
N SER A 391 22.37 -18.04 0.88
CA SER A 391 22.65 -18.33 2.29
C SER A 391 24.12 -18.17 2.67
N ARG A 392 25.05 -18.07 1.70
CA ARG A 392 26.50 -17.90 1.95
C ARG A 392 26.91 -16.45 2.24
N ASN A 393 26.08 -15.47 1.85
CA ASN A 393 26.33 -14.04 2.07
C ASN A 393 25.88 -13.51 3.45
N VAL A 394 25.55 -14.39 4.40
CA VAL A 394 25.01 -14.04 5.73
C VAL A 394 25.97 -13.16 6.56
N ASN A 395 27.29 -13.26 6.34
CA ASN A 395 28.30 -12.49 7.07
C ASN A 395 28.36 -10.99 6.71
N ALA A 396 27.67 -10.53 5.65
CA ALA A 396 27.67 -9.12 5.24
C ALA A 396 26.51 -8.30 5.86
N SER A 397 25.53 -8.95 6.49
CA SER A 397 24.32 -8.31 7.02
C SER A 397 24.41 -8.15 8.53
N HIS A 398 24.78 -6.95 9.01
CA HIS A 398 24.63 -6.61 10.43
C HIS A 398 23.17 -6.80 10.87
N ASN A 399 22.93 -7.78 11.74
CA ASN A 399 21.65 -7.91 12.44
C ASN A 399 21.47 -6.68 13.35
N LEU A 400 20.52 -5.83 13.00
CA LEU A 400 20.14 -4.71 13.85
C LEU A 400 19.11 -5.24 14.84
N ASP A 401 19.47 -5.37 16.12
CA ASP A 401 18.62 -5.98 17.18
C ASP A 401 17.19 -5.42 17.25
N PHE A 402 16.99 -4.15 16.89
CA PHE A 402 15.65 -3.54 16.86
C PHE A 402 14.75 -4.12 15.75
N ARG A 403 15.33 -4.63 14.66
CA ARG A 403 14.59 -5.19 13.51
C ARG A 403 14.14 -6.62 13.78
N VAL A 404 14.77 -7.35 14.71
CA VAL A 404 14.35 -8.73 15.03
C VAL A 404 12.94 -8.75 15.60
N LYS A 405 12.61 -7.83 16.51
CA LYS A 405 11.27 -7.76 17.13
C LYS A 405 10.17 -7.41 16.13
N ASP A 406 10.51 -6.64 15.10
CA ASP A 406 9.54 -6.21 14.10
C ASP A 406 9.50 -7.15 12.89
N TRP A 407 10.62 -7.64 12.36
CA TRP A 407 10.66 -8.38 11.08
C TRP A 407 10.90 -9.88 11.24
N GLY A 408 11.12 -10.34 12.48
CA GLY A 408 11.50 -11.71 12.73
C GLY A 408 13.02 -11.89 12.83
N PRO A 409 13.47 -13.06 13.31
CA PRO A 409 14.88 -13.35 13.49
C PRO A 409 15.56 -13.89 12.22
N ALA A 410 14.79 -14.16 11.17
CA ALA A 410 15.32 -14.71 9.93
C ALA A 410 16.21 -13.68 9.20
N PRO A 411 17.29 -14.13 8.54
CA PRO A 411 18.07 -13.26 7.66
C PRO A 411 17.19 -12.58 6.62
N ARG A 412 17.55 -11.35 6.21
CA ARG A 412 16.73 -10.54 5.30
C ARG A 412 16.37 -11.26 3.99
N TRP A 413 17.30 -12.02 3.43
CA TRP A 413 17.13 -12.71 2.16
C TRP A 413 15.97 -13.73 2.18
N VAL A 414 15.67 -14.30 3.35
CA VAL A 414 14.54 -15.23 3.57
C VAL A 414 13.22 -14.55 3.20
N ALA A 415 13.06 -13.27 3.55
CA ALA A 415 11.87 -12.51 3.19
C ALA A 415 11.70 -12.31 1.68
N PHE A 416 12.76 -12.41 0.87
CA PHE A 416 12.63 -12.34 -0.58
C PHE A 416 12.22 -13.70 -1.15
N VAL A 417 12.77 -14.80 -0.63
CA VAL A 417 12.33 -16.16 -0.99
C VAL A 417 10.86 -16.35 -0.64
N ASP A 418 10.46 -16.00 0.59
CA ASP A 418 9.05 -16.05 1.03
C ASP A 418 8.15 -15.19 0.14
N PHE A 419 8.61 -14.00 -0.25
CA PHE A 419 7.82 -13.07 -1.06
C PHE A 419 7.53 -13.66 -2.43
N PHE A 420 8.58 -14.14 -3.12
CA PHE A 420 8.42 -14.70 -4.46
C PHE A 420 7.73 -16.06 -4.44
N LEU A 421 8.01 -16.92 -3.46
CA LEU A 421 7.31 -18.20 -3.28
C LEU A 421 5.80 -17.98 -3.07
N ALA A 422 5.42 -17.07 -2.14
CA ALA A 422 4.02 -16.76 -1.88
C ALA A 422 3.34 -16.05 -3.06
N SER A 423 4.08 -15.28 -3.85
CA SER A 423 3.56 -14.63 -5.06
C SER A 423 3.24 -15.59 -6.22
N ARG A 424 3.52 -16.89 -6.08
CA ARG A 424 3.10 -17.93 -7.03
C ARG A 424 1.72 -18.49 -6.71
N ALA A 425 1.15 -18.17 -5.54
CA ALA A 425 -0.13 -18.72 -5.14
C ALA A 425 -1.32 -18.17 -5.94
N LYS A 426 -2.33 -19.00 -6.18
CA LYS A 426 -3.56 -18.60 -6.88
C LYS A 426 -4.48 -17.72 -6.03
N ASN A 427 -4.35 -17.79 -4.71
CA ASN A 427 -5.13 -17.02 -3.75
C ASN A 427 -4.25 -16.60 -2.58
N THR A 428 -4.64 -15.54 -1.89
CA THR A 428 -3.90 -15.03 -0.74
C THR A 428 -4.80 -14.81 0.46
N VAL A 429 -4.35 -15.27 1.63
CA VAL A 429 -4.97 -15.02 2.93
C VAL A 429 -3.95 -14.31 3.80
N ILE A 430 -4.34 -13.17 4.37
CA ILE A 430 -3.55 -12.48 5.40
C ILE A 430 -4.21 -12.61 6.76
N SER A 431 -3.40 -12.87 7.78
CA SER A 431 -3.82 -12.85 9.16
C SER A 431 -2.70 -12.31 10.04
N GLY A 432 -3.01 -12.07 11.31
CA GLY A 432 -2.02 -11.59 12.25
C GLY A 432 -2.44 -11.64 13.70
N ALA A 433 -1.47 -11.32 14.55
CA ALA A 433 -1.67 -11.13 15.98
C ALA A 433 -2.64 -9.96 16.31
N HIS A 434 -2.81 -9.66 17.59
CA HIS A 434 -3.81 -8.70 18.05
C HIS A 434 -3.45 -7.23 17.84
N ARG A 435 -2.15 -6.83 17.83
CA ARG A 435 -1.73 -5.42 17.75
C ARG A 435 -0.69 -5.19 16.67
N ARG A 436 -0.89 -4.18 15.83
CA ARG A 436 0.08 -3.63 14.85
C ARG A 436 0.57 -4.65 13.81
N VAL A 437 -0.38 -5.21 13.06
CA VAL A 437 -0.23 -6.42 12.24
C VAL A 437 -0.52 -6.21 10.75
N GLY A 438 -0.96 -5.01 10.36
CA GLY A 438 -1.05 -4.62 8.96
C GLY A 438 0.31 -4.71 8.27
N THR A 439 0.35 -5.33 7.09
CA THR A 439 1.59 -5.67 6.39
C THR A 439 1.51 -5.21 4.93
N THR A 440 2.29 -4.17 4.61
CA THR A 440 2.51 -3.73 3.21
C THR A 440 3.18 -4.83 2.40
N TYR A 441 3.99 -5.67 3.05
CA TYR A 441 4.63 -6.83 2.44
C TYR A 441 3.59 -7.80 1.85
N ALA A 442 2.61 -8.24 2.66
CA ALA A 442 1.66 -9.24 2.18
C ALA A 442 0.68 -8.68 1.16
N GLN A 443 0.37 -7.38 1.25
CA GLN A 443 -0.42 -6.71 0.22
C GLN A 443 0.32 -6.70 -1.13
N LEU A 444 1.62 -6.43 -1.15
CA LEU A 444 2.42 -6.55 -2.38
C LEU A 444 2.53 -8.00 -2.84
N THR A 445 2.63 -8.98 -1.94
CA THR A 445 2.61 -10.40 -2.31
C THR A 445 1.31 -10.76 -3.03
N ALA A 446 0.16 -10.39 -2.47
CA ALA A 446 -1.15 -10.62 -3.09
C ALA A 446 -1.28 -9.90 -4.44
N ALA A 447 -0.80 -8.65 -4.52
CA ALA A 447 -0.81 -7.88 -5.76
C ALA A 447 0.05 -8.52 -6.86
N LEU A 448 1.27 -8.97 -6.54
CA LEU A 448 2.11 -9.67 -7.52
C LEU A 448 1.51 -11.02 -7.93
N ALA A 449 0.97 -11.77 -6.96
CA ALA A 449 0.30 -13.04 -7.23
C ALA A 449 -0.86 -12.89 -8.21
N ALA A 450 -1.74 -11.92 -7.97
CA ALA A 450 -2.85 -11.62 -8.87
C ALA A 450 -2.37 -11.24 -10.29
N ALA A 451 -1.28 -10.45 -10.40
CA ALA A 451 -0.73 -10.05 -11.70
C ALA A 451 -0.07 -11.20 -12.46
N ASN A 452 0.54 -12.16 -11.76
CA ASN A 452 1.17 -13.35 -12.34
C ASN A 452 0.11 -14.32 -12.91
N HIS A 453 -1.02 -14.46 -12.23
CA HIS A 453 -2.11 -15.37 -12.65
C HIS A 453 -3.04 -14.77 -13.71
N LEU A 454 -2.91 -13.47 -14.00
CA LEU A 454 -3.71 -12.81 -15.01
C LEU A 454 -3.04 -12.86 -16.40
N GLY A 455 -3.48 -13.78 -17.25
CA GLY A 455 -3.02 -13.90 -18.65
C GLY A 455 -3.55 -12.79 -19.57
N GLU A 456 -2.88 -12.49 -20.69
CA GLU A 456 -3.26 -11.40 -21.61
C GLU A 456 -4.65 -11.57 -22.25
N ASN A 457 -5.05 -12.82 -22.49
CA ASN A 457 -6.35 -13.20 -23.06
C ASN A 457 -7.29 -13.80 -22.01
N SER A 458 -6.99 -13.61 -20.73
CA SER A 458 -7.83 -14.11 -19.65
C SER A 458 -9.19 -13.40 -19.68
N THR A 459 -10.26 -14.19 -19.79
CA THR A 459 -11.65 -13.71 -19.71
C THR A 459 -12.24 -13.84 -18.32
N ASP A 460 -11.50 -14.45 -17.39
CA ASP A 460 -11.84 -14.55 -15.98
C ASP A 460 -10.57 -14.77 -15.14
N SER A 461 -10.51 -14.11 -13.98
CA SER A 461 -9.49 -14.39 -12.96
C SER A 461 -10.18 -14.73 -11.65
N ASN A 462 -10.03 -15.98 -11.21
CA ASN A 462 -10.58 -16.46 -9.94
C ASN A 462 -9.64 -16.18 -8.74
N PHE A 463 -8.85 -15.10 -8.81
CA PHE A 463 -7.93 -14.73 -7.73
C PHE A 463 -8.72 -14.09 -6.59
N SER A 464 -8.59 -14.66 -5.38
CA SER A 464 -9.15 -14.05 -4.16
C SER A 464 -8.05 -13.58 -3.21
N PHE A 465 -8.26 -12.40 -2.63
CA PHE A 465 -7.47 -11.88 -1.53
C PHE A 465 -8.37 -11.71 -0.30
N LEU A 466 -8.05 -12.42 0.77
CA LEU A 466 -8.86 -12.51 1.98
C LEU A 466 -8.07 -12.06 3.20
N SER A 467 -8.77 -11.43 4.13
CA SER A 467 -8.25 -11.06 5.44
C SER A 467 -8.98 -11.84 6.52
N SER A 468 -8.19 -12.57 7.31
CA SER A 468 -8.65 -13.30 8.48
C SER A 468 -8.54 -12.39 9.71
N PHE A 469 -9.66 -12.22 10.41
CA PHE A 469 -9.73 -11.41 11.62
C PHE A 469 -10.20 -12.23 12.80
N GLN A 470 -9.36 -12.30 13.84
CA GLN A 470 -9.76 -12.82 15.15
C GLN A 470 -10.59 -11.77 15.90
N SER A 471 -11.56 -12.20 16.71
CA SER A 471 -12.49 -11.32 17.44
C SER A 471 -11.82 -10.20 18.25
N ASN A 472 -10.69 -10.47 18.92
CA ASN A 472 -9.94 -9.45 19.65
C ASN A 472 -9.34 -8.37 18.74
N LEU A 473 -8.90 -8.75 17.54
CA LEU A 473 -8.38 -7.81 16.55
C LEU A 473 -9.50 -6.86 16.10
N LEU A 474 -10.71 -7.38 15.90
CA LEU A 474 -11.90 -6.60 15.52
C LEU A 474 -12.36 -5.66 16.63
N ARG A 475 -12.35 -6.14 17.88
CA ARG A 475 -12.80 -5.33 19.02
C ARG A 475 -11.89 -4.13 19.30
N ASP A 476 -10.57 -4.38 19.34
CA ASP A 476 -9.63 -3.37 19.85
C ASP A 476 -8.33 -3.24 19.06
N GLY A 477 -7.98 -4.23 18.24
CA GLY A 477 -6.67 -4.27 17.58
C GLY A 477 -6.60 -3.44 16.29
N LEU A 478 -7.70 -3.33 15.55
CA LEU A 478 -7.75 -2.65 14.25
C LEU A 478 -7.55 -1.12 14.39
N LYS A 479 -8.09 -0.50 15.43
CA LYS A 479 -7.84 0.93 15.73
C LYS A 479 -6.38 1.26 16.07
N LEU A 480 -5.57 0.24 16.39
CA LEU A 480 -4.15 0.36 16.76
C LEU A 480 -3.20 0.14 15.57
N GLN A 481 -3.72 -0.13 14.37
CA GLN A 481 -2.87 -0.27 13.18
C GLN A 481 -2.20 1.06 12.84
N ILE A 482 -0.93 1.02 12.46
CA ILE A 482 -0.10 2.20 12.13
C ILE A 482 0.25 2.13 10.65
N GLY A 483 0.29 3.29 9.98
CA GLY A 483 0.49 3.41 8.53
C GLY A 483 -0.85 3.67 7.84
N TRP A 484 -0.84 4.47 6.78
CA TRP A 484 -2.07 5.05 6.22
C TRP A 484 -2.73 4.12 5.21
N GLY A 485 -1.93 3.53 4.33
CA GLY A 485 -2.38 2.66 3.26
C GLY A 485 -2.42 1.18 3.57
N HIS A 486 -2.44 0.79 4.85
CA HIS A 486 -2.67 -0.62 5.20
C HIS A 486 -4.12 -0.99 4.91
N VAL A 487 -4.29 -2.12 4.24
CA VAL A 487 -5.60 -2.60 3.78
C VAL A 487 -6.62 -2.78 4.91
N TRP A 488 -6.17 -3.05 6.14
CA TRP A 488 -7.05 -3.24 7.29
C TRP A 488 -7.62 -1.95 7.90
N ASN A 489 -7.07 -0.77 7.59
CA ASN A 489 -7.56 0.49 8.16
C ASN A 489 -9.02 0.78 7.77
N ARG A 490 -9.49 0.23 6.65
CA ARG A 490 -10.86 0.42 6.15
C ARG A 490 -11.91 -0.33 6.96
N PHE A 491 -11.49 -1.39 7.65
CA PHE A 491 -12.32 -2.21 8.53
C PHE A 491 -12.32 -1.71 9.98
N ALA A 492 -11.64 -0.60 10.27
CA ALA A 492 -11.28 -0.19 11.62
C ALA A 492 -12.02 1.06 12.13
N GLY A 493 -12.76 1.75 11.27
CA GLY A 493 -13.46 3.00 11.59
C GLY A 493 -14.81 2.81 12.28
N PRO A 494 -15.54 3.91 12.54
CA PRO A 494 -16.79 3.92 13.31
C PRO A 494 -17.93 3.07 12.72
N LEU A 495 -17.89 2.74 11.42
CA LEU A 495 -18.90 1.89 10.80
C LEU A 495 -18.63 0.39 10.96
N SER A 496 -17.49 0.00 11.54
CA SER A 496 -17.21 -1.41 11.83
C SER A 496 -17.81 -1.80 13.18
N CYS A 497 -18.58 -2.88 13.23
CA CYS A 497 -19.17 -3.34 14.48
C CYS A 497 -18.08 -3.80 15.47
N GLN A 498 -18.17 -3.44 16.76
CA GLN A 498 -17.08 -3.73 17.71
C GLN A 498 -17.03 -5.19 18.19
N ASN A 499 -18.17 -5.83 18.40
CA ASN A 499 -18.26 -7.17 19.00
C ASN A 499 -18.55 -8.24 17.95
N GLN A 500 -17.60 -8.43 17.05
CA GLN A 500 -17.67 -9.45 16.00
C GLN A 500 -17.01 -10.76 16.44
N SER A 501 -17.56 -11.89 16.00
CA SER A 501 -16.87 -13.20 16.05
C SER A 501 -15.65 -13.21 15.12
N ASN A 502 -14.95 -14.34 14.97
CA ASN A 502 -13.91 -14.42 13.95
C ASN A 502 -14.54 -14.23 12.56
N GLN A 503 -13.90 -13.43 11.70
CA GLN A 503 -14.41 -13.08 10.38
C GLN A 503 -13.34 -13.35 9.31
N CYS A 504 -13.78 -13.54 8.07
CA CYS A 504 -12.91 -13.71 6.90
C CYS A 504 -13.47 -12.90 5.74
N ALA A 505 -12.87 -11.75 5.46
CA ALA A 505 -13.41 -10.76 4.54
C ALA A 505 -12.61 -10.64 3.25
N PHE A 506 -13.28 -10.38 2.14
CA PHE A 506 -12.63 -9.96 0.89
C PHE A 506 -11.86 -8.66 1.08
N THR A 507 -10.69 -8.62 0.46
CA THR A 507 -9.66 -7.62 0.70
C THR A 507 -9.19 -7.06 -0.64
N PRO A 508 -9.15 -5.73 -0.82
CA PRO A 508 -8.77 -5.15 -2.10
C PRO A 508 -7.26 -5.23 -2.32
N LEU A 509 -6.85 -5.53 -3.55
CA LEU A 509 -5.45 -5.42 -3.99
C LEU A 509 -4.96 -3.95 -3.97
N LEU A 510 -5.84 -3.05 -4.40
CA LEU A 510 -5.67 -1.60 -4.32
C LEU A 510 -6.68 -1.02 -3.32
N PRO A 511 -6.32 -0.86 -2.03
CA PRO A 511 -7.21 -0.27 -1.06
C PRO A 511 -7.51 1.17 -1.43
N PRO A 512 -8.77 1.63 -1.28
CA PRO A 512 -9.09 3.03 -1.47
C PRO A 512 -8.27 3.87 -0.50
N ALA A 513 -7.93 5.08 -0.93
CA ALA A 513 -7.17 6.04 -0.12
C ALA A 513 -8.09 6.87 0.80
N TRP A 514 -9.39 6.92 0.51
CA TRP A 514 -10.39 7.78 1.13
C TRP A 514 -11.61 6.97 1.55
N TRP A 515 -12.68 7.66 1.94
CA TRP A 515 -14.00 7.09 2.10
C TRP A 515 -14.71 7.05 0.74
N ASP A 516 -14.16 6.25 -0.17
CA ASP A 516 -14.57 6.22 -1.57
C ASP A 516 -15.80 5.32 -1.84
N GLY A 517 -16.35 4.64 -0.82
CA GLY A 517 -17.59 3.90 -0.97
C GLY A 517 -18.26 3.55 0.36
N LEU A 518 -19.43 2.94 0.24
CA LEU A 518 -20.24 2.53 1.38
C LEU A 518 -19.41 1.60 2.29
N TRP A 519 -19.47 1.85 3.60
CA TRP A 519 -18.72 1.10 4.61
C TRP A 519 -17.19 1.23 4.57
N GLN A 520 -16.59 2.06 3.71
CA GLN A 520 -15.16 2.39 3.82
C GLN A 520 -14.95 3.34 5.00
N SER A 521 -14.72 2.80 6.19
CA SER A 521 -14.68 3.60 7.42
C SER A 521 -13.24 3.88 7.85
N PRO A 522 -12.62 5.01 7.44
CA PRO A 522 -11.31 5.40 7.95
C PRO A 522 -11.37 5.66 9.45
N ILE A 523 -10.28 5.35 10.14
CA ILE A 523 -10.16 5.67 11.56
C ILE A 523 -10.02 7.18 11.79
N PRO A 524 -10.40 7.71 12.97
CA PRO A 524 -10.34 9.15 13.26
C PRO A 524 -8.97 9.78 13.03
N ARG A 525 -7.88 9.03 13.22
CA ARG A 525 -6.52 9.49 12.91
C ARG A 525 -6.36 9.84 11.43
N ASP A 526 -6.85 8.97 10.55
CA ASP A 526 -6.69 9.13 9.10
C ASP A 526 -7.62 10.24 8.60
N VAL A 527 -8.82 10.39 9.18
CA VAL A 527 -9.69 11.55 8.95
C VAL A 527 -8.99 12.86 9.35
N ARG A 528 -8.40 12.93 10.54
CA ARG A 528 -7.61 14.11 10.97
C ARG A 528 -6.45 14.41 10.02
N ARG A 529 -5.79 13.37 9.53
CA ARG A 529 -4.72 13.54 8.53
C ARG A 529 -5.26 14.11 7.23
N LEU A 530 -6.38 13.59 6.70
CA LEU A 530 -7.06 14.13 5.51
C LEU A 530 -7.43 15.62 5.67
N MET A 531 -7.94 16.02 6.84
CA MET A 531 -8.25 17.44 7.13
C MET A 531 -7.02 18.35 7.01
N GLN A 532 -5.82 17.87 7.36
CA GLN A 532 -4.59 18.66 7.21
C GLN A 532 -4.21 18.91 5.74
N PHE A 533 -4.74 18.11 4.80
CA PHE A 533 -4.61 18.35 3.36
C PHE A 533 -5.72 19.25 2.80
N GLY A 534 -6.59 19.80 3.65
CA GLY A 534 -7.73 20.63 3.23
C GLY A 534 -8.98 19.84 2.85
N ILE A 535 -9.02 18.55 3.16
CA ILE A 535 -10.14 17.68 2.83
C ILE A 535 -11.15 17.72 3.95
N LYS A 536 -12.38 18.12 3.62
CA LYS A 536 -13.53 17.99 4.50
C LYS A 536 -14.44 16.91 3.94
N LEU A 537 -14.68 15.88 4.75
CA LEU A 537 -15.55 14.77 4.39
C LEU A 537 -16.95 15.00 4.96
N SER A 538 -17.98 14.67 4.19
CA SER A 538 -19.34 14.52 4.72
C SER A 538 -19.45 13.27 5.60
N GLY A 539 -20.58 13.10 6.30
CA GLY A 539 -20.87 11.88 7.05
C GLY A 539 -20.92 10.61 6.20
N PHE A 540 -21.01 10.75 4.87
CA PHE A 540 -21.00 9.66 3.90
C PHE A 540 -19.66 9.52 3.14
N GLY A 541 -18.65 10.31 3.50
CA GLY A 541 -17.32 10.21 2.90
C GLY A 541 -17.09 11.03 1.64
N THR A 542 -18.08 11.80 1.18
CA THR A 542 -17.92 12.68 0.02
C THR A 542 -17.05 13.88 0.38
N VAL A 543 -16.18 14.30 -0.55
CA VAL A 543 -15.31 15.46 -0.37
C VAL A 543 -16.10 16.74 -0.69
N ASP A 544 -16.02 17.71 0.21
CA ASP A 544 -16.48 19.09 -0.03
C ASP A 544 -15.47 19.78 -0.97
N GLU A 545 -15.74 19.69 -2.28
CA GLU A 545 -14.85 20.19 -3.34
C GLU A 545 -14.68 21.71 -3.29
N ASP A 546 -15.71 22.46 -2.87
CA ASP A 546 -15.62 23.92 -2.73
C ASP A 546 -14.70 24.31 -1.57
N HIS A 547 -14.79 23.58 -0.46
CA HIS A 547 -13.84 23.73 0.65
C HIS A 547 -12.41 23.40 0.21
N LEU A 548 -12.21 22.31 -0.54
CA LEU A 548 -10.88 21.93 -1.02
C LEU A 548 -10.30 22.97 -1.99
N ARG A 549 -11.10 23.52 -2.90
CA ARG A 549 -10.68 24.62 -3.78
C ARG A 549 -10.30 25.86 -2.99
N SER A 550 -11.12 26.27 -2.02
CA SER A 550 -10.83 27.42 -1.15
C SER A 550 -9.53 27.21 -0.35
N PHE A 551 -9.32 26.01 0.20
CA PHE A 551 -8.08 25.64 0.85
C PHE A 551 -6.88 25.74 -0.08
N CYS A 552 -6.97 25.18 -1.30
CA CYS A 552 -5.87 25.22 -2.25
C CYS A 552 -5.57 26.64 -2.76
N SER A 553 -6.57 27.49 -2.91
CA SER A 553 -6.40 28.91 -3.30
C SER A 553 -5.74 29.75 -2.20
N SER A 554 -6.03 29.46 -0.93
CA SER A 554 -5.42 30.15 0.23
C SER A 554 -4.06 29.58 0.64
N LYS A 555 -3.73 28.37 0.19
CA LYS A 555 -2.47 27.70 0.53
C LYS A 555 -1.28 28.40 -0.14
N LYS A 556 -0.32 28.83 0.68
CA LYS A 556 0.96 29.36 0.19
C LYS A 556 1.69 28.30 -0.63
N THR A 557 2.10 28.64 -1.85
CA THR A 557 2.87 27.74 -2.71
C THR A 557 4.18 27.37 -2.03
N THR A 558 4.38 26.07 -1.77
CA THR A 558 5.64 25.56 -1.24
C THR A 558 6.42 24.89 -2.37
N MET A 559 7.59 25.45 -2.68
CA MET A 559 8.49 24.89 -3.69
C MET A 559 9.84 24.64 -3.04
N LYS A 560 10.21 23.37 -2.94
CA LYS A 560 11.55 22.94 -2.52
C LYS A 560 12.27 22.37 -3.72
N THR A 561 13.39 22.97 -4.09
CA THR A 561 14.24 22.49 -5.17
C THR A 561 15.67 22.23 -4.70
N VAL A 562 16.35 21.34 -5.42
CA VAL A 562 17.77 21.04 -5.22
C VAL A 562 18.43 20.98 -6.59
N LEU A 563 19.51 21.73 -6.78
CA LEU A 563 20.36 21.62 -7.96
C LEU A 563 21.13 20.31 -7.91
N ILE A 564 21.06 19.53 -8.98
CA ILE A 564 21.80 18.28 -9.13
C ILE A 564 23.04 18.56 -9.98
N ILE A 565 24.20 18.51 -9.33
CA ILE A 565 25.50 18.74 -9.97
C ILE A 565 25.98 17.47 -10.68
#